data_AF-A0A962HAU3-F1
#
_entry.id   AF-A0A962HAU3-F1
#
_cell.length_a   1.000
_cell.length_b   1.000
_cell.length_c   1.000
_cell.angle_alpha   90.00
_cell.angle_beta   90.00
_cell.angle_gamma   90.00
#
_symmetry.space_group_name_H-M   'P 1'
#
loop_
_entity.id
_entity.type
_entity.pdbx_description
1 polymer ?
#
loop_
_entity_poly.entity_id
_entity_poly.type
_entity_poly.pdbx_seq_one_letter_code
_entity_poly.pdbx_strand_id
1 'polypeptide(L)'
;MEQPRRVESQLTDKGYVPVYTTTVVEQPWDDYTEAEHQTWATLFERQMALLPGRACDEFFDGLRQLGMNAHAIPRFADLNPILKERTGWQLIAVEGLLPEVAFFEHLANRRFPVTWWIRKPEQIDYISEP
;
A
#
# COMPACT_ATOMS: atom_id res chain seq x y z
N MET A 1 14.70 14.21 -10.10
CA MET A 1 13.29 13.77 -9.98
C MET A 1 12.70 14.52 -8.81
N GLU A 2 11.45 14.96 -8.92
CA GLU A 2 10.74 15.62 -7.81
C GLU A 2 10.56 14.60 -6.66
N GLN A 3 10.64 15.04 -5.40
CA GLN A 3 10.41 14.15 -4.26
C GLN A 3 8.94 13.66 -4.27
N PRO A 4 8.69 12.37 -3.99
CA PRO A 4 7.33 11.85 -3.86
C PRO A 4 6.52 12.63 -2.82
N ARG A 5 5.31 13.02 -3.16
CA ARG A 5 4.41 13.71 -2.23
C ARG A 5 3.36 12.75 -1.69
N ARG A 6 3.03 12.91 -0.41
CA ARG A 6 1.86 12.29 0.20
C ARG A 6 0.63 13.11 -0.17
N VAL A 7 -0.24 12.55 -1.01
CA VAL A 7 -1.50 13.18 -1.45
C VAL A 7 -2.65 12.53 -0.70
N GLU A 8 -3.30 13.33 0.16
CA GLU A 8 -4.45 12.93 0.98
C GLU A 8 -5.70 13.71 0.56
N SER A 9 -6.87 13.22 0.97
CA SER A 9 -8.12 13.96 0.78
C SER A 9 -8.10 15.24 1.64
N GLN A 10 -8.78 16.27 1.17
CA GLN A 10 -8.92 17.53 1.90
C GLN A 10 -10.14 17.47 2.81
N LEU A 11 -9.97 17.81 4.08
CA LEU A 11 -11.09 18.01 4.99
C LEU A 11 -11.69 19.41 4.76
N THR A 12 -12.98 19.45 4.47
CA THR A 12 -13.76 20.69 4.29
C THR A 12 -14.90 20.76 5.31
N ASP A 13 -15.59 21.89 5.36
CA ASP A 13 -16.84 22.07 6.11
C ASP A 13 -17.95 21.09 5.68
N LYS A 14 -17.84 20.50 4.48
CA LYS A 14 -18.78 19.53 3.92
C LYS A 14 -18.27 18.08 3.95
N GLY A 15 -17.15 17.82 4.63
CA GLY A 15 -16.53 16.50 4.73
C GLY A 15 -15.28 16.35 3.87
N TYR A 16 -14.88 15.10 3.61
CA TYR A 16 -13.66 14.78 2.86
C TYR A 16 -13.88 14.94 1.35
N VAL A 17 -13.00 15.69 0.71
CA VAL A 17 -12.93 15.86 -0.74
C VAL A 17 -11.71 15.11 -1.27
N PRO A 18 -11.88 14.09 -2.12
CA PRO A 18 -10.75 13.33 -2.65
C PRO A 18 -9.84 14.23 -3.49
N VAL A 19 -8.54 14.09 -3.29
CA VAL A 19 -7.53 14.70 -4.16
C VAL A 19 -6.92 13.60 -5.02
N TYR A 20 -7.08 13.74 -6.33
CA TYR A 20 -6.58 12.76 -7.28
C TYR A 20 -5.18 13.09 -7.76
N THR A 21 -4.41 12.03 -8.03
CA THR A 21 -3.09 12.09 -8.66
C THR A 21 -2.94 10.96 -9.66
N THR A 22 -2.16 11.19 -10.72
CA THR A 22 -1.73 10.14 -11.66
C THR A 22 -0.23 9.88 -11.56
N THR A 23 0.43 10.48 -10.57
CA THR A 23 1.89 10.39 -10.41
C THR A 23 2.27 9.01 -9.90
N VAL A 24 3.01 8.28 -10.74
CA VAL A 24 3.74 7.07 -10.35
C VAL A 24 5.13 7.49 -9.91
N VAL A 25 5.57 6.96 -8.77
CA VAL A 25 6.88 7.25 -8.17
C VAL A 25 7.67 5.97 -7.94
N GLU A 26 8.97 6.09 -7.73
CA GLU A 26 9.71 5.05 -7.03
C GLU A 26 9.29 5.06 -5.56
N GLN A 27 9.09 3.90 -4.95
CA GLN A 27 8.78 3.83 -3.53
C GLN A 27 9.96 4.41 -2.75
N PRO A 28 9.78 5.50 -1.98
CA PRO A 28 10.85 6.10 -1.19
C PRO A 28 11.06 5.28 0.10
N TRP A 29 11.44 4.01 -0.05
CA TRP A 29 11.45 3.05 1.06
C TRP A 29 12.42 3.45 2.17
N ASP A 30 13.59 3.97 1.80
CA ASP A 30 14.62 4.39 2.77
C ASP A 30 14.23 5.67 3.53
N ASP A 31 13.14 6.35 3.13
CA ASP A 31 12.61 7.54 3.80
C ASP A 31 11.56 7.19 4.87
N TYR A 32 11.11 5.93 4.97
CA TYR A 32 10.20 5.53 6.04
C TYR A 32 10.86 5.66 7.41
N THR A 33 10.12 6.27 8.32
CA THR A 33 10.54 6.41 9.70
C THR A 33 10.31 5.12 10.49
N GLU A 34 11.03 4.98 11.60
CA GLU A 34 10.80 3.90 12.56
C GLU A 34 9.35 3.85 13.05
N ALA A 35 8.71 5.01 13.27
CA ALA A 35 7.31 5.09 13.67
C ALA A 35 6.34 4.52 12.61
N GLU A 36 6.65 4.70 11.33
CA GLU A 36 5.88 4.15 10.22
C GLU A 36 6.05 2.63 10.12
N HIS A 37 7.27 2.11 10.31
CA HIS A 37 7.51 0.67 10.43
C HIS A 37 6.80 0.05 11.65
N GLN A 38 6.76 0.74 12.79
CA GLN A 38 6.00 0.28 13.97
C GLN A 38 4.49 0.29 13.75
N THR A 39 3.99 1.28 13.00
CA THR A 39 2.57 1.33 12.60
C THR A 39 2.23 0.13 11.72
N TRP A 40 3.10 -0.20 10.76
CA TRP A 40 2.98 -1.41 9.95
C TRP A 40 2.95 -2.68 10.81
N ALA A 41 3.92 -2.83 11.73
CA ALA A 41 4.01 -3.97 12.63
C ALA A 41 2.71 -4.18 13.41
N THR A 42 2.20 -3.10 14.01
CA THR A 42 0.95 -3.11 14.78
C THR A 42 -0.25 -3.55 13.93
N LEU A 43 -0.38 -3.03 12.71
CA LEU A 43 -1.44 -3.42 11.79
C LEU A 43 -1.32 -4.89 11.37
N PHE A 44 -0.11 -5.31 11.00
CA PHE A 44 0.16 -6.67 10.54
C PHE A 44 -0.16 -7.69 11.63
N GLU A 45 0.37 -7.51 12.84
CA GLU A 45 0.15 -8.40 13.98
C GLU A 45 -1.34 -8.48 14.34
N ARG A 46 -2.01 -7.33 14.41
CA ARG A 46 -3.45 -7.28 14.68
C ARG A 46 -4.24 -8.09 13.65
N GLN A 47 -3.92 -7.99 12.37
CA GLN A 47 -4.61 -8.78 11.33
C GLN A 47 -4.24 -10.26 11.40
N MET A 48 -2.97 -10.62 11.62
CA MET A 48 -2.56 -12.02 11.71
C MET A 48 -3.20 -12.76 12.90
N ALA A 49 -3.55 -12.05 13.97
CA ALA A 49 -4.33 -12.62 15.07
C ALA A 49 -5.83 -12.81 14.73
N LEU A 50 -6.38 -11.98 13.84
CA LEU A 50 -7.82 -11.97 13.51
C LEU A 50 -8.20 -12.86 12.32
N LEU A 51 -7.34 -12.96 11.32
CA LEU A 51 -7.65 -13.59 10.05
C LEU A 51 -7.75 -15.13 10.04
N PRO A 52 -7.12 -15.91 10.96
CA PRO A 52 -7.30 -17.35 11.00
C PRO A 52 -8.78 -17.75 11.12
N GLY A 53 -9.26 -18.60 10.21
CA GLY A 53 -10.68 -18.97 10.12
C GLY A 53 -11.59 -17.90 9.48
N ARG A 54 -11.02 -16.80 8.96
CA ARG A 54 -11.76 -15.73 8.26
C ARG A 54 -11.24 -15.49 6.84
N ALA A 55 -9.92 -15.41 6.66
CA ALA A 55 -9.30 -15.32 5.34
C ALA A 55 -9.15 -16.71 4.72
N CYS A 56 -9.12 -16.78 3.38
CA CYS A 56 -8.86 -18.02 2.66
C CYS A 56 -7.39 -18.42 2.74
N ASP A 57 -7.10 -19.70 2.47
CA ASP A 57 -5.74 -20.25 2.54
C ASP A 57 -4.81 -19.60 1.50
N GLU A 58 -5.33 -19.23 0.33
CA GLU A 58 -4.56 -18.57 -0.73
C GLU A 58 -3.98 -17.23 -0.28
N PHE A 59 -4.67 -16.52 0.63
CA PHE A 59 -4.17 -15.27 1.20
C PHE A 59 -2.92 -15.51 2.07
N PHE A 60 -2.95 -16.51 2.95
CA PHE A 60 -1.81 -16.86 3.80
C PHE A 60 -0.65 -17.44 2.99
N ASP A 61 -0.95 -18.23 1.95
CA ASP A 61 0.05 -18.74 1.03
C ASP A 61 0.72 -17.61 0.25
N GLY A 62 -0.06 -16.63 -0.22
CA GLY A 62 0.45 -15.42 -0.86
C GLY A 62 1.38 -14.62 0.06
N LEU A 63 0.94 -14.34 1.30
CA LEU A 63 1.76 -13.63 2.28
C LEU A 63 3.11 -14.33 2.55
N ARG A 64 3.08 -15.66 2.74
CA ARG A 64 4.31 -16.46 2.93
C ARG A 64 5.23 -16.42 1.72
N GLN A 65 4.68 -16.57 0.52
CA GLN A 65 5.46 -16.54 -0.72
C GLN A 65 6.11 -15.18 -0.98
N LEU A 66 5.45 -14.10 -0.58
CA LEU A 66 5.97 -12.74 -0.67
C LEU A 66 6.94 -12.37 0.47
N GLY A 67 7.10 -13.24 1.48
CA GLY A 67 7.99 -12.98 2.62
C GLY A 67 7.51 -11.82 3.52
N MET A 68 6.24 -11.43 3.43
CA MET A 68 5.69 -10.32 4.20
C MET A 68 5.57 -10.69 5.67
N ASN A 69 5.99 -9.77 6.55
CA ASN A 69 6.06 -9.97 7.99
C ASN A 69 5.87 -8.63 8.73
N ALA A 70 5.86 -8.67 10.06
CA ALA A 70 5.67 -7.48 10.90
C ALA A 70 6.92 -6.60 11.03
N HIS A 71 8.10 -7.02 10.58
CA HIS A 71 9.36 -6.33 10.90
C HIS A 71 9.52 -4.97 10.21
N ALA A 72 9.02 -4.82 8.98
CA ALA A 72 9.12 -3.57 8.23
C ALA A 72 8.04 -3.48 7.14
N ILE A 73 7.79 -2.26 6.67
CA ILE A 73 6.96 -2.02 5.48
C ILE A 73 7.59 -2.78 4.29
N PRO A 74 6.82 -3.51 3.47
CA PRO A 74 7.39 -4.25 2.37
C PRO A 74 8.04 -3.36 1.31
N ARG A 75 9.23 -3.75 0.86
CA ARG A 75 9.94 -3.08 -0.23
C ARG A 75 9.47 -3.65 -1.57
N PHE A 76 8.90 -2.80 -2.43
CA PHE A 76 8.34 -3.25 -3.71
C PHE A 76 9.41 -3.84 -4.64
N ALA A 77 10.65 -3.33 -4.56
CA ALA A 77 11.78 -3.89 -5.30
C ALA A 77 12.07 -5.36 -4.95
N ASP A 78 11.75 -5.79 -3.73
CA ASP A 78 11.93 -7.18 -3.28
C ASP A 78 10.71 -8.05 -3.63
N LEU A 79 9.50 -7.48 -3.57
CA LEU A 79 8.26 -8.20 -3.88
C LEU A 79 8.02 -8.40 -5.38
N ASN A 80 8.35 -7.39 -6.19
CA ASN A 80 8.02 -7.37 -7.62
C ASN A 80 8.67 -8.50 -8.43
N PRO A 81 9.92 -8.93 -8.19
CA PRO A 81 10.48 -10.10 -8.84
C PRO A 81 9.63 -11.36 -8.62
N ILE A 82 9.18 -11.59 -7.38
CA ILE A 82 8.35 -12.74 -7.00
C ILE A 82 6.97 -12.67 -7.66
N LEU A 83 6.31 -11.51 -7.59
CA LEU A 83 5.00 -11.29 -8.20
C LEU A 83 5.04 -11.47 -9.72
N LYS A 84 6.08 -10.93 -10.36
CA LYS A 84 6.25 -10.97 -11.81
C LYS A 84 6.52 -12.38 -12.30
N GLU A 85 7.36 -13.15 -11.60
CA GLU A 85 7.63 -14.55 -11.93
C GLU A 85 6.34 -15.40 -11.82
N ARG A 86 5.57 -15.22 -10.73
CA ARG A 86 4.41 -16.08 -10.45
C ARG A 86 3.16 -15.73 -11.24
N THR A 87 2.94 -14.45 -11.52
CA THR A 87 1.65 -13.95 -12.05
C THR A 87 1.80 -12.96 -13.20
N GLY A 88 3.01 -12.47 -13.44
CA GLY A 88 3.26 -11.36 -14.35
C GLY A 88 2.77 -9.99 -13.85
N TRP A 89 2.32 -9.90 -12.59
CA TRP A 89 1.96 -8.65 -11.94
C TRP A 89 3.15 -7.96 -11.27
N GLN A 90 3.00 -6.66 -11.04
CA GLN A 90 3.90 -5.86 -10.22
C GLN A 90 3.12 -4.79 -9.45
N LEU A 91 3.64 -4.39 -8.31
CA LEU A 91 3.23 -3.20 -7.56
C LEU A 91 3.90 -1.96 -8.16
N ILE A 92 3.15 -0.86 -8.23
CA ILE A 92 3.70 0.47 -8.52
C ILE A 92 3.31 1.43 -7.40
N ALA A 93 4.25 2.27 -6.98
CA ALA A 93 3.99 3.29 -5.96
C ALA A 93 3.32 4.51 -6.59
N VAL A 94 2.28 5.03 -5.93
CA VAL A 94 1.54 6.21 -6.35
C VAL A 94 1.39 7.19 -5.20
N GLU A 95 1.32 8.49 -5.51
CA GLU A 95 1.28 9.56 -4.50
C GLU A 95 -0.01 9.55 -3.65
N GLY A 96 -1.09 8.94 -4.13
CA GLY A 96 -2.41 8.93 -3.49
C GLY A 96 -3.47 8.32 -4.40
N LEU A 97 -4.72 8.79 -4.27
CA LEU A 97 -5.87 8.24 -5.00
C LEU A 97 -5.78 8.50 -6.51
N LEU A 98 -5.97 7.46 -7.33
CA LEU A 98 -6.01 7.57 -8.79
C LEU A 98 -7.44 7.84 -9.31
N PRO A 99 -7.59 8.61 -10.40
CA PRO A 99 -8.81 8.58 -11.20
C PRO A 99 -9.06 7.16 -11.75
N GLU A 100 -10.34 6.79 -11.88
CA GLU A 100 -10.75 5.43 -12.30
C GLU A 100 -10.09 4.97 -13.60
N VAL A 101 -10.05 5.84 -14.62
CA VAL A 101 -9.45 5.51 -15.92
C VAL A 101 -7.97 5.14 -15.78
N ALA A 102 -7.21 5.93 -15.01
CA ALA A 102 -5.80 5.67 -14.77
C ALA A 102 -5.59 4.39 -13.95
N PHE A 103 -6.43 4.16 -12.93
CA PHE A 103 -6.41 2.92 -12.15
C PHE A 103 -6.64 1.70 -13.06
N PHE A 104 -7.72 1.69 -13.84
CA PHE A 104 -8.02 0.58 -14.74
C PHE A 104 -6.97 0.37 -15.82
N GLU A 105 -6.34 1.42 -16.32
CA GLU A 105 -5.21 1.30 -17.25
C GLU A 105 -4.03 0.57 -16.62
N HIS A 106 -3.73 0.79 -15.34
CA HIS A 106 -2.70 0.03 -14.63
C HIS A 106 -3.09 -1.45 -14.49
N LEU A 107 -4.32 -1.74 -14.09
CA LEU A 107 -4.81 -3.12 -13.92
C LEU A 107 -4.79 -3.89 -15.25
N ALA A 108 -5.21 -3.26 -16.35
CA ALA A 108 -5.17 -3.84 -17.69
C ALA A 108 -3.74 -4.24 -18.13
N ASN A 109 -2.72 -3.59 -17.54
CA ASN A 109 -1.30 -3.85 -17.79
C ASN A 109 -0.62 -4.64 -16.66
N ARG A 110 -1.39 -5.31 -15.79
CA ARG A 110 -0.89 -6.08 -14.63
C ARG A 110 0.01 -5.26 -13.70
N ARG A 111 -0.33 -3.99 -13.51
CA ARG A 111 0.28 -3.10 -12.53
C ARG A 111 -0.77 -2.81 -11.47
N PHE A 112 -0.47 -3.11 -10.22
CA PHE A 112 -1.34 -2.81 -9.10
C PHE A 112 -0.86 -1.53 -8.41
N PRO A 113 -1.60 -0.40 -8.49
CA PRO A 113 -1.24 0.83 -7.81
C PRO A 113 -1.35 0.69 -6.30
N VAL A 114 -0.32 1.10 -5.57
CA VAL A 114 -0.29 1.10 -4.11
C VAL A 114 0.14 2.48 -3.62
N THR A 115 -0.68 3.11 -2.79
CA THR A 115 -0.30 4.33 -2.07
C THR A 115 0.96 4.05 -1.26
N TRP A 116 2.03 4.81 -1.47
CA TRP A 116 3.32 4.46 -0.88
C TRP A 116 3.40 4.77 0.61
N TRP A 117 2.68 5.77 1.11
CA TRP A 117 2.76 6.18 2.51
C TRP A 117 1.81 5.35 3.40
N ILE A 118 2.07 5.33 4.71
CA ILE A 118 1.24 4.63 5.69
C ILE A 118 0.42 5.62 6.55
N ARG A 119 -0.73 5.17 7.03
CA ARG A 119 -1.55 5.94 7.99
C ARG A 119 -0.75 6.31 9.24
N LYS A 120 -1.14 7.39 9.91
CA LYS A 120 -0.50 7.80 11.17
C LYS A 120 -0.96 6.90 12.33
N PRO A 121 -0.19 6.81 13.44
CA PRO A 121 -0.59 6.02 14.61
C PRO A 121 -1.96 6.41 15.17
N GLU A 122 -2.36 7.68 15.10
CA GLU A 122 -3.67 8.15 15.57
C GLU A 122 -4.83 7.68 14.69
N GLN A 123 -4.53 7.17 13.49
CA GLN A 123 -5.49 6.67 12.49
C GLN A 123 -5.47 5.13 12.40
N ILE A 124 -4.89 4.44 13.40
CA ILE A 124 -4.62 2.99 13.36
C ILE A 124 -5.87 2.15 13.04
N ASP A 125 -7.03 2.58 13.53
CA ASP A 125 -8.28 1.85 13.33
C ASP A 125 -8.87 2.08 11.95
N TYR A 126 -8.81 3.30 11.44
CA TYR A 126 -9.41 3.66 10.16
C TYR A 126 -8.87 4.98 9.60
N ILE A 127 -8.70 5.01 8.28
CA ILE A 127 -8.48 6.21 7.47
C ILE A 127 -9.33 6.06 6.19
N SER A 128 -9.79 7.17 5.61
CA SER A 128 -10.64 7.14 4.41
C SER A 128 -9.83 6.87 3.15
N GLU A 129 -8.57 7.32 3.14
CA GLU A 129 -7.59 7.08 2.09
C GLU A 129 -7.17 5.61 2.00
N PRO A 130 -6.88 5.10 0.78
CA PRO A 130 -6.42 3.74 0.56
C PRO A 130 -4.97 3.51 1.01
#